data_AF-A0AAV6ZBG5-F1
#
_entry.id   AF-A0AAV6ZBG5-F1
#
_cell.length_a   1.000
_cell.length_b   1.000
_cell.length_c   1.000
_cell.angle_alpha   90.00
_cell.angle_beta   90.00
_cell.angle_gamma   90.00
#
_symmetry.space_group_name_H-M   'P 1'
#
loop_
_entity.id
_entity.type
_entity.pdbx_description
1 polymer ?
#
loop_
_entity_poly.entity_id
_entity_poly.type
_entity_poly.pdbx_seq_one_letter_code
_entity_poly.pdbx_strand_id
1 'polypeptide(L)'
;QVIVQRSLAAKNLSHAKGGSIIGGYLKILPMFFVVLPGMISRALYPDEIGCVDPKECQKYCKIDVSCSNTAYPKLVITLLSVGLKGLMIAVIMAALMSSLTSIFNSASTIFTLDIWLRIRKNAKEQELMIVGRVFIVILVVISILWIPIIQAANSGLLFDYMQSVTSYLAPPVTAIFILGIFIKRVNEPGAFWGLLIGLVVGLTRMIMDFVYRAPNCGEEDTRPSVLKNVHYLYFAILLFGLTSVVCIVISLCTKAIPDEELGRMTWWTRKRSDQTTPIKCEMDLTKDVAVLPSTVPPIEKEPEGRLIPEIEIQDNGSVQGEKTRSDTSHSCWAKLYFWFCGISTQPNVKMSKEEQLKMQIKLTSIEEKPLWRNVCNVNAIILLAINVFLWGYFG
;
A
#
# COMPACT_ATOMS: atom_id res chain seq x y z
N GLN A 1 0.62 0.53 1.61
CA GLN A 1 0.58 -0.90 1.99
C GLN A 1 0.94 -1.84 0.82
N VAL A 2 0.16 -1.87 -0.28
CA VAL A 2 0.29 -2.88 -1.36
C VAL A 2 1.70 -2.97 -1.97
N ILE A 3 2.34 -1.83 -2.24
CA ILE A 3 3.70 -1.79 -2.81
C ILE A 3 4.73 -2.33 -1.83
N VAL A 4 4.59 -2.00 -0.54
CA VAL A 4 5.49 -2.49 0.52
C VAL A 4 5.35 -4.00 0.68
N GLN A 5 4.12 -4.52 0.70
CA GLN A 5 3.88 -5.97 0.77
C GLN A 5 4.51 -6.72 -0.42
N ARG A 6 4.42 -6.17 -1.64
CA ARG A 6 5.10 -6.74 -2.81
C ARG A 6 6.62 -6.71 -2.68
N SER A 7 7.19 -5.68 -2.07
CA SER A 7 8.63 -5.61 -1.80
C SER A 7 9.09 -6.59 -0.72
N LEU A 8 8.26 -6.84 0.30
CA LEU A 8 8.54 -7.81 1.37
C LEU A 8 8.40 -9.26 0.89
N ALA A 9 7.56 -9.51 -0.13
CA ALA A 9 7.45 -10.81 -0.78
C ALA A 9 8.63 -11.13 -1.71
N ALA A 10 9.58 -10.21 -1.90
CA ALA A 10 10.75 -10.46 -2.73
C ALA A 10 11.76 -11.39 -2.03
N LYS A 11 12.42 -12.25 -2.81
CA LYS A 11 13.36 -13.25 -2.29
C LYS A 11 14.56 -12.63 -1.56
N ASN A 12 15.08 -11.53 -2.07
CA ASN A 12 16.26 -10.82 -1.56
C ASN A 12 16.14 -9.31 -1.83
N LEU A 13 16.93 -8.49 -1.12
CA LEU A 13 16.97 -7.03 -1.30
C LEU A 13 17.27 -6.59 -2.75
N SER A 14 18.20 -7.27 -3.45
CA SER A 14 18.50 -6.96 -4.86
C SER A 14 17.30 -7.19 -5.79
N HIS A 15 16.46 -8.20 -5.52
CA HIS A 15 15.23 -8.41 -6.29
C HIS A 15 14.17 -7.35 -5.98
N ALA A 16 14.04 -6.94 -4.71
CA ALA A 16 13.15 -5.84 -4.34
C ALA A 16 13.55 -4.52 -5.04
N LYS A 17 14.85 -4.22 -5.10
CA LYS A 17 15.40 -3.07 -5.84
C LYS A 17 15.14 -3.18 -7.34
N GLY A 18 15.48 -4.33 -7.95
CA GLY A 18 15.24 -4.57 -9.37
C GLY A 18 13.77 -4.42 -9.75
N GLY A 19 12.86 -4.99 -8.95
CA GLY A 19 11.42 -4.84 -9.14
C GLY A 19 10.95 -3.38 -9.01
N SER A 20 11.52 -2.61 -8.07
CA SER A 20 11.22 -1.18 -7.92
C SER A 20 11.68 -0.36 -9.13
N ILE A 21 12.87 -0.66 -9.67
CA ILE A 21 13.41 0.01 -10.87
C ILE A 21 12.58 -0.30 -12.11
N ILE A 22 12.25 -1.58 -12.35
CA ILE A 22 11.37 -1.98 -13.46
C ILE A 22 10.01 -1.30 -13.33
N GLY A 23 9.44 -1.27 -12.11
CA GLY A 23 8.21 -0.54 -11.83
C GLY A 23 8.31 0.95 -12.14
N GLY A 24 9.48 1.57 -11.90
CA GLY A 24 9.77 2.95 -12.26
C GLY A 24 9.77 3.19 -13.78
N TYR A 25 10.43 2.32 -14.55
CA TYR A 25 10.40 2.41 -16.02
C TYR A 25 8.99 2.24 -16.58
N LEU A 26 8.23 1.26 -16.05
CA LEU A 26 6.85 1.02 -16.47
C LEU A 26 5.91 2.20 -16.14
N LYS A 27 6.22 3.01 -15.12
CA LYS A 27 5.44 4.21 -14.77
C LYS A 27 5.59 5.37 -15.75
N ILE A 28 6.55 5.32 -16.66
CA ILE A 28 6.67 6.29 -17.76
C ILE A 28 5.59 6.02 -18.83
N LEU A 29 5.20 4.75 -19.02
CA LEU A 29 4.27 4.32 -20.07
C LEU A 29 2.85 4.93 -19.98
N PRO A 30 2.22 5.12 -18.80
CA PRO A 30 0.91 5.77 -18.69
C PRO A 30 0.84 7.15 -19.36
N MET A 31 1.94 7.90 -19.43
CA MET A 31 1.96 9.17 -20.16
C MET A 31 1.63 8.98 -21.65
N PHE A 32 2.19 7.95 -22.27
CA PHE A 32 1.98 7.64 -23.68
C PHE A 32 0.67 6.87 -23.95
N PHE A 33 0.27 5.95 -23.06
CA PHE A 33 -0.90 5.10 -23.29
C PHE A 33 -2.21 5.66 -22.72
N VAL A 34 -2.16 6.60 -21.77
CA VAL A 34 -3.36 7.14 -21.12
C VAL A 34 -3.52 8.63 -21.44
N VAL A 35 -2.48 9.44 -21.20
CA VAL A 35 -2.58 10.91 -21.37
C VAL A 35 -2.65 11.30 -22.84
N LEU A 36 -1.76 10.76 -23.69
CA LEU A 36 -1.73 11.10 -25.12
C LEU A 36 -3.04 10.76 -25.85
N PRO A 37 -3.66 9.55 -25.69
CA PRO A 37 -4.97 9.29 -26.27
C PRO A 37 -6.07 10.22 -25.73
N GLY A 38 -6.01 10.62 -24.45
CA GLY A 38 -6.94 11.60 -23.89
C GLY A 38 -6.88 12.95 -24.62
N MET A 39 -5.66 13.45 -24.88
CA MET A 39 -5.45 14.69 -25.63
C MET A 39 -5.90 14.57 -27.09
N ILE A 40 -5.61 13.45 -27.75
CA ILE A 40 -6.07 13.16 -29.12
C ILE A 40 -7.61 13.16 -29.16
N SER A 41 -8.27 12.55 -28.17
CA SER A 41 -9.73 12.50 -28.08
C SER A 41 -10.32 13.91 -27.99
N ARG A 42 -9.73 14.77 -27.15
CA ARG A 42 -10.16 16.17 -27.00
C ARG A 42 -10.00 16.97 -28.29
N ALA A 43 -8.94 16.71 -29.06
CA ALA A 43 -8.72 17.37 -30.36
C ALA A 43 -9.68 16.87 -31.45
N LEU A 44 -10.06 15.58 -31.42
CA LEU A 44 -10.93 14.97 -32.43
C LEU A 44 -12.42 15.22 -32.19
N TYR A 45 -12.83 15.34 -30.92
CA TYR A 45 -14.23 15.59 -30.51
C TYR A 45 -14.32 16.84 -29.59
N PRO A 46 -14.06 18.04 -30.12
CA PRO A 46 -14.05 19.27 -29.32
C PRO A 46 -15.41 19.58 -28.71
N ASP A 47 -16.51 19.38 -29.44
CA ASP A 47 -17.86 19.74 -28.97
C ASP A 47 -18.40 18.74 -27.94
N GLU A 48 -18.00 17.47 -28.00
CA GLU A 48 -18.45 16.45 -27.05
C GLU A 48 -17.57 16.33 -25.81
N ILE A 49 -16.24 16.31 -25.98
CA ILE A 49 -15.26 16.08 -24.89
C ILE A 49 -14.70 17.40 -24.38
N GLY A 50 -14.41 18.33 -25.30
CA GLY A 50 -13.87 19.64 -24.99
C GLY A 50 -14.92 20.69 -24.62
N CYS A 51 -16.19 20.29 -24.57
CA CYS A 51 -17.38 21.14 -24.39
C CYS A 51 -17.14 22.25 -23.36
N VAL A 52 -17.51 23.47 -23.74
CA VAL A 52 -17.38 24.68 -22.90
C VAL A 52 -18.75 25.19 -22.44
N ASP A 53 -19.81 24.91 -23.21
CA ASP A 53 -21.19 25.25 -22.84
C ASP A 53 -21.78 24.20 -21.89
N PRO A 54 -22.22 24.58 -20.67
CA PRO A 54 -22.87 23.69 -19.73
C PRO A 54 -24.04 22.89 -20.32
N LYS A 55 -24.83 23.49 -21.22
CA LYS A 55 -26.00 22.82 -21.81
C LYS A 55 -25.60 21.67 -22.74
N GLU A 56 -24.51 21.85 -23.47
CA GLU A 56 -23.97 20.84 -24.36
C GLU A 56 -23.29 19.72 -23.57
N CYS A 57 -22.49 20.07 -22.56
CA CYS A 57 -21.88 19.09 -21.66
C CYS A 57 -22.94 18.22 -20.95
N GLN A 58 -24.02 18.82 -20.48
CA GLN A 58 -25.11 18.11 -19.81
C GLN A 58 -25.79 17.08 -20.73
N LYS A 59 -25.93 17.41 -22.02
CA LYS A 59 -26.52 16.51 -23.03
C LYS A 59 -25.67 15.26 -23.25
N TYR A 60 -24.34 15.38 -23.28
CA TYR A 60 -23.45 14.27 -23.62
C TYR A 60 -22.97 13.46 -22.40
N CYS A 61 -22.66 14.12 -21.27
CA CYS A 61 -22.10 13.45 -20.10
C CYS A 61 -22.86 13.65 -18.78
N LYS A 62 -23.99 14.38 -18.78
CA LYS A 62 -24.78 14.69 -17.57
C LYS A 62 -23.99 15.43 -16.49
N ILE A 63 -22.97 16.19 -16.90
CA ILE A 63 -22.15 17.04 -16.03
C ILE A 63 -22.00 18.38 -16.75
N ASP A 64 -22.11 19.47 -16.00
CA ASP A 64 -22.28 20.82 -16.56
C ASP A 64 -20.93 21.55 -16.82
N VAL A 65 -19.80 20.87 -16.61
CA VAL A 65 -18.47 21.51 -16.59
C VAL A 65 -17.46 20.91 -17.57
N SER A 66 -17.43 19.58 -17.76
CA SER A 66 -16.50 18.92 -18.68
C SER A 66 -16.80 17.43 -18.79
N CYS A 67 -16.63 16.88 -20.00
CA CYS A 67 -16.76 15.46 -20.30
C CYS A 67 -15.40 14.73 -20.42
N SER A 68 -14.31 15.27 -19.86
CA SER A 68 -12.96 14.70 -19.96
C SER A 68 -12.85 13.22 -19.52
N ASN A 69 -13.66 12.77 -18.55
CA ASN A 69 -13.59 11.40 -18.04
C ASN A 69 -14.02 10.33 -19.07
N THR A 70 -14.81 10.72 -20.08
CA THR A 70 -15.29 9.80 -21.14
C THR A 70 -14.39 9.81 -22.37
N ALA A 71 -13.30 10.59 -22.36
CA ALA A 71 -12.42 10.78 -23.51
C ALA A 71 -11.81 9.48 -24.03
N TYR A 72 -11.25 8.66 -23.14
CA TYR A 72 -10.62 7.40 -23.54
C TYR A 72 -11.65 6.36 -24.04
N PRO A 73 -12.76 6.08 -23.32
CA PRO A 73 -13.82 5.20 -23.84
C PRO A 73 -14.40 5.65 -25.19
N LYS A 74 -14.61 6.96 -25.40
CA LYS A 74 -15.13 7.50 -26.67
C LYS A 74 -14.19 7.17 -27.83
N LEU A 75 -12.89 7.34 -27.64
CA LEU A 75 -11.89 7.05 -28.66
C LEU A 75 -11.87 5.55 -29.01
N VAL A 76 -11.94 4.68 -28.00
CA VAL A 76 -12.01 3.23 -28.17
C VAL A 76 -13.27 2.82 -28.95
N ILE A 77 -14.44 3.36 -28.59
CA ILE A 77 -15.71 2.97 -29.20
C ILE A 77 -15.84 3.49 -30.64
N THR A 78 -15.30 4.67 -30.95
CA THR A 78 -15.46 5.27 -32.28
C THR A 78 -14.42 4.79 -33.28
N LEU A 79 -13.15 4.64 -32.88
CA LEU A 79 -12.05 4.42 -33.84
C LEU A 79 -11.65 2.95 -34.05
N LEU A 80 -11.86 2.06 -33.07
CA LEU A 80 -11.45 0.65 -33.23
C LEU A 80 -12.41 -0.11 -34.15
N SER A 81 -11.98 -1.24 -34.71
CA SER A 81 -12.85 -2.12 -35.49
C SER A 81 -13.76 -2.97 -34.59
N VAL A 82 -14.85 -3.48 -35.17
CA VAL A 82 -15.67 -4.51 -34.52
C VAL A 82 -14.80 -5.73 -34.19
N GLY A 83 -14.90 -6.26 -32.97
CA GLY A 83 -13.95 -7.23 -32.41
C GLY A 83 -12.95 -6.57 -31.45
N LEU A 84 -12.10 -5.67 -31.93
CA LEU A 84 -11.14 -4.95 -31.06
C LEU A 84 -11.84 -4.06 -30.03
N LYS A 85 -12.99 -3.46 -30.38
CA LYS A 85 -13.85 -2.74 -29.42
C LYS A 85 -14.23 -3.63 -28.23
N GLY A 86 -14.71 -4.84 -28.50
CA GLY A 86 -15.14 -5.79 -27.48
C GLY A 86 -13.97 -6.28 -26.62
N LEU A 87 -12.83 -6.58 -27.25
CA LEU A 87 -11.60 -6.93 -26.55
C LEU A 87 -11.17 -5.83 -25.58
N MET A 88 -11.16 -4.57 -26.02
CA MET A 88 -10.76 -3.45 -25.18
C MET A 88 -11.70 -3.23 -23.99
N ILE A 89 -13.01 -3.31 -24.19
CA ILE A 89 -13.98 -3.20 -23.09
C ILE A 89 -13.79 -4.34 -22.08
N ALA A 90 -13.57 -5.58 -22.55
CA ALA A 90 -13.30 -6.72 -21.69
C ALA A 90 -12.00 -6.54 -20.88
N VAL A 91 -10.93 -6.06 -21.51
CA VAL A 91 -9.64 -5.77 -20.83
C VAL A 91 -9.82 -4.69 -19.75
N ILE A 92 -10.56 -3.61 -20.04
CA ILE A 92 -10.83 -2.55 -19.06
C ILE A 92 -11.63 -3.11 -17.87
N MET A 93 -12.69 -3.90 -18.12
CA MET A 93 -13.47 -4.52 -17.06
C MET A 93 -12.63 -5.48 -16.20
N ALA A 94 -11.81 -6.33 -16.83
CA ALA A 94 -10.93 -7.25 -16.13
C ALA A 94 -9.88 -6.52 -15.27
N ALA A 95 -9.28 -5.45 -15.81
CA ALA A 95 -8.30 -4.63 -15.10
C ALA A 95 -8.92 -3.91 -13.88
N LEU A 96 -10.15 -3.40 -14.02
CA LEU A 96 -10.90 -2.78 -12.93
C LEU A 96 -11.22 -3.81 -11.83
N MET A 97 -11.72 -5.00 -12.19
CA MET A 97 -12.01 -6.06 -11.23
C MET A 97 -10.78 -6.52 -10.45
N SER A 98 -9.64 -6.66 -11.14
CA SER A 98 -8.36 -7.02 -10.50
C SER A 98 -7.91 -5.93 -9.49
N SER A 99 -7.99 -4.67 -9.88
CA SER A 99 -7.61 -3.54 -9.03
C SER A 99 -8.50 -3.41 -7.80
N LEU A 100 -9.82 -3.52 -7.97
CA LEU A 100 -10.79 -3.50 -6.87
C LEU A 100 -10.58 -4.66 -5.91
N THR A 101 -10.37 -5.88 -6.43
CA THR A 101 -10.09 -7.07 -5.62
C THR A 101 -8.83 -6.87 -4.77
N SER A 102 -7.75 -6.31 -5.35
CA SER A 102 -6.52 -6.03 -4.62
C SER A 102 -6.70 -4.98 -3.52
N ILE A 103 -7.47 -3.92 -3.77
CA ILE A 103 -7.73 -2.84 -2.81
C ILE A 103 -8.56 -3.38 -1.64
N PHE A 104 -9.68 -4.06 -1.93
CA PHE A 104 -10.56 -4.60 -0.88
C PHE A 104 -9.88 -5.67 -0.05
N ASN A 105 -9.07 -6.55 -0.66
CA ASN A 105 -8.33 -7.56 0.07
C ASN A 105 -7.25 -6.94 1.00
N SER A 106 -6.59 -5.88 0.53
CA SER A 106 -5.60 -5.16 1.35
C SER A 106 -6.26 -4.43 2.52
N ALA A 107 -7.40 -3.75 2.29
CA ALA A 107 -8.17 -3.09 3.33
C ALA A 107 -8.70 -4.10 4.37
N SER A 108 -9.16 -5.26 3.92
CA SER A 108 -9.60 -6.37 4.78
C SER A 108 -8.47 -6.93 5.64
N THR A 109 -7.27 -7.06 5.08
CA THR A 109 -6.08 -7.49 5.84
C THR A 109 -5.68 -6.47 6.90
N ILE A 110 -5.68 -5.18 6.56
CA ILE A 110 -5.44 -4.08 7.52
C ILE A 110 -6.46 -4.15 8.66
N PHE A 111 -7.74 -4.29 8.33
CA PHE A 111 -8.80 -4.36 9.35
C PHE A 111 -8.66 -5.60 10.23
N THR A 112 -8.43 -6.78 9.66
CA THR A 112 -8.35 -8.03 10.43
C THR A 112 -7.09 -8.12 11.27
N LEU A 113 -5.92 -7.74 10.74
CA LEU A 113 -4.66 -7.84 11.47
C LEU A 113 -4.41 -6.65 12.41
N ASP A 114 -4.68 -5.42 11.97
CA ASP A 114 -4.30 -4.22 12.73
C ASP A 114 -5.39 -3.79 13.73
N ILE A 115 -6.66 -4.06 13.43
CA ILE A 115 -7.81 -3.64 14.28
C ILE A 115 -8.42 -4.84 15.01
N TRP A 116 -8.82 -5.90 14.30
CA TRP A 116 -9.59 -7.00 14.89
C TRP A 116 -8.78 -7.78 15.93
N LEU A 117 -7.52 -8.11 15.66
CA LEU A 117 -6.65 -8.77 16.64
C LEU A 117 -6.40 -7.91 17.90
N ARG A 118 -6.44 -6.57 17.77
CA ARG A 118 -6.29 -5.68 18.93
C ARG A 118 -7.54 -5.68 19.82
N ILE A 119 -8.73 -5.84 19.23
CA ILE A 119 -10.00 -5.96 19.96
C ILE A 119 -10.16 -7.37 20.53
N ARG A 120 -9.85 -8.40 19.74
CA ARG A 120 -9.94 -9.81 20.10
C ARG A 120 -8.57 -10.49 19.95
N LYS A 121 -7.79 -10.48 21.03
CA LYS A 121 -6.42 -11.00 21.08
C LYS A 121 -6.31 -12.49 20.70
N ASN A 122 -7.30 -13.30 21.11
CA ASN A 122 -7.35 -14.74 20.87
C ASN A 122 -8.34 -15.12 19.75
N ALA A 123 -8.19 -14.55 18.56
CA ALA A 123 -9.02 -14.88 17.40
C ALA A 123 -8.46 -16.11 16.64
N LYS A 124 -9.35 -17.05 16.27
CA LYS A 124 -8.96 -18.21 15.44
C LYS A 124 -8.72 -17.78 13.99
N GLU A 125 -7.86 -18.47 13.25
CA GLU A 125 -7.62 -18.20 11.83
C GLU A 125 -8.91 -18.22 10.98
N GLN A 126 -9.83 -19.14 11.29
CA GLN A 126 -11.13 -19.24 10.63
C GLN A 126 -11.99 -17.99 10.86
N GLU A 127 -11.91 -17.42 12.05
CA GLU A 127 -12.64 -16.21 12.40
C GLU A 127 -12.09 -15.00 11.63
N LEU A 128 -10.76 -14.86 11.55
CA LEU A 128 -10.11 -13.79 10.77
C LEU A 128 -10.53 -13.84 9.30
N MET A 129 -10.61 -15.03 8.70
CA MET A 129 -11.06 -15.17 7.31
C MET A 129 -12.53 -14.77 7.11
N ILE A 130 -13.41 -15.14 8.04
CA ILE A 130 -14.84 -14.78 7.96
C ILE A 130 -15.01 -13.28 8.14
N VAL A 131 -14.41 -12.70 9.18
CA VAL A 131 -14.46 -11.26 9.45
C VAL A 131 -13.91 -10.47 8.27
N GLY A 132 -12.80 -10.93 7.68
CA GLY A 132 -12.22 -10.31 6.50
C GLY A 132 -13.18 -10.26 5.30
N ARG A 133 -13.89 -11.37 5.02
CA ARG A 133 -14.87 -11.42 3.92
C ARG A 133 -16.11 -10.57 4.19
N VAL A 134 -16.63 -10.58 5.42
CA VAL A 134 -17.76 -9.73 5.82
C VAL A 134 -17.39 -8.26 5.67
N PHE A 135 -16.18 -7.88 6.09
CA PHE A 135 -15.68 -6.52 5.93
C PHE A 135 -15.59 -6.09 4.46
N ILE A 136 -15.16 -6.99 3.55
CA ILE A 136 -15.17 -6.72 2.10
C ILE A 136 -16.59 -6.39 1.61
N VAL A 137 -17.59 -7.19 2.00
CA VAL A 137 -18.99 -6.94 1.61
C VAL A 137 -19.46 -5.57 2.10
N ILE A 138 -19.17 -5.23 3.36
CA ILE A 138 -19.51 -3.92 3.94
C ILE A 138 -18.83 -2.79 3.16
N LEU A 139 -17.53 -2.90 2.86
CA LEU A 139 -16.80 -1.90 2.08
C LEU A 139 -17.36 -1.73 0.67
N VAL A 140 -17.80 -2.80 0.01
CA VAL A 140 -18.45 -2.71 -1.31
C VAL A 140 -19.75 -1.91 -1.22
N VAL A 141 -20.59 -2.17 -0.21
CA VAL A 141 -21.84 -1.41 -0.01
C VAL A 141 -21.54 0.07 0.23
N ILE A 142 -20.59 0.40 1.11
CA ILE A 142 -20.18 1.78 1.38
C ILE A 142 -19.65 2.45 0.10
N SER A 143 -18.85 1.73 -0.69
CA SER A 143 -18.30 2.25 -1.96
C SER A 143 -19.40 2.60 -2.97
N ILE A 144 -20.46 1.78 -3.06
CA ILE A 144 -21.62 2.05 -3.93
C ILE A 144 -22.40 3.26 -3.43
N LEU A 145 -22.62 3.37 -2.11
CA LEU A 145 -23.28 4.52 -1.49
C LEU A 145 -22.49 5.83 -1.66
N TRP A 146 -21.18 5.75 -1.90
CA TRP A 146 -20.32 6.91 -2.10
C TRP A 146 -20.35 7.49 -3.53
N ILE A 147 -20.85 6.73 -4.52
CA ILE A 147 -20.98 7.17 -5.92
C ILE A 147 -21.73 8.51 -6.08
N PRO A 148 -22.94 8.71 -5.50
CA PRO A 148 -23.67 9.98 -5.65
C PRO A 148 -22.92 11.16 -5.02
N ILE A 149 -22.17 10.92 -3.95
CA ILE A 149 -21.35 11.94 -3.27
C ILE A 149 -20.24 12.41 -4.22
N ILE A 150 -19.57 11.48 -4.89
CA ILE A 150 -18.55 11.79 -5.90
C ILE A 150 -19.16 12.57 -7.06
N GLN A 151 -20.34 12.18 -7.55
CA GLN A 151 -21.03 12.90 -8.64
C GLN A 151 -21.41 14.33 -8.25
N ALA A 152 -21.83 14.55 -7.00
CA ALA A 152 -22.21 15.87 -6.50
C ALA A 152 -21.00 16.77 -6.18
N ALA A 153 -19.84 16.18 -5.84
CA ALA A 153 -18.61 16.90 -5.50
C ALA A 153 -17.71 17.21 -6.71
N ASN A 154 -17.91 16.52 -7.83
CA ASN A 154 -17.03 16.63 -8.99
C ASN A 154 -17.39 17.79 -9.91
N SER A 155 -16.40 18.64 -10.16
CA SER A 155 -16.35 19.60 -11.27
C SER A 155 -15.82 18.95 -12.57
N GLY A 156 -16.27 17.72 -12.90
CA GLY A 156 -16.01 17.05 -14.18
C GLY A 156 -14.61 16.43 -14.38
N LEU A 157 -13.69 16.58 -13.43
CA LEU A 157 -12.34 16.00 -13.48
C LEU A 157 -12.12 15.03 -12.31
N LEU A 158 -12.39 13.74 -12.53
CA LEU A 158 -12.27 12.71 -11.48
C LEU A 158 -10.84 12.57 -10.94
N PHE A 159 -9.84 12.77 -11.80
CA PHE A 159 -8.43 12.67 -11.42
C PHE A 159 -8.04 13.74 -10.40
N ASP A 160 -8.47 14.99 -10.61
CA ASP A 160 -8.18 16.09 -9.67
C ASP A 160 -8.85 15.89 -8.32
N TYR A 161 -10.07 15.36 -8.30
CA TYR A 161 -10.75 14.98 -7.06
C TYR A 161 -9.99 13.88 -6.30
N MET A 162 -9.59 12.81 -6.99
CA MET A 162 -8.82 11.72 -6.37
C MET A 162 -7.48 12.23 -5.83
N GLN A 163 -6.83 13.13 -6.56
CA GLN A 163 -5.54 13.69 -6.20
C GLN A 163 -5.67 14.70 -5.05
N SER A 164 -6.72 15.52 -5.00
CA SER A 164 -6.96 16.47 -3.91
C SER A 164 -7.23 15.74 -2.59
N VAL A 165 -8.09 14.71 -2.59
CA VAL A 165 -8.34 13.87 -1.42
C VAL A 165 -7.05 13.19 -0.93
N THR A 166 -6.25 12.64 -1.86
CA THR A 166 -4.94 12.07 -1.52
C THR A 166 -4.00 13.13 -0.94
N SER A 167 -4.02 14.34 -1.47
CA SER A 167 -3.21 15.48 -1.02
C SER A 167 -3.60 15.97 0.38
N TYR A 168 -4.81 15.68 0.86
CA TYR A 168 -5.26 16.04 2.20
C TYR A 168 -4.92 14.98 3.26
N LEU A 169 -4.85 13.71 2.87
CA LEU A 169 -4.67 12.59 3.81
C LEU A 169 -3.26 11.99 3.80
N ALA A 170 -2.58 11.95 2.66
CA ALA A 170 -1.28 11.30 2.51
C ALA A 170 -0.08 12.07 3.10
N PRO A 171 -0.03 13.42 3.09
CA PRO A 171 1.16 14.14 3.57
C PRO A 171 1.49 13.92 5.06
N PRO A 172 0.53 13.93 6.02
CA PRO A 172 0.83 13.69 7.43
C PRO A 172 1.46 12.31 7.69
N VAL A 173 0.91 11.28 7.04
CA VAL A 173 1.44 9.90 7.12
C VAL A 173 2.85 9.85 6.55
N THR A 174 3.06 10.46 5.38
CA THR A 174 4.37 10.52 4.72
C THR A 174 5.41 11.25 5.57
N ALA A 175 5.04 12.36 6.21
CA ALA A 175 5.91 13.12 7.10
C ALA A 175 6.43 12.23 8.24
N ILE A 176 5.56 11.49 8.91
CA ILE A 176 5.97 10.62 10.03
C ILE A 176 6.86 9.47 9.57
N PHE A 177 6.54 8.85 8.43
CA PHE A 177 7.41 7.79 7.89
C PHE A 177 8.81 8.31 7.56
N ILE A 178 8.92 9.46 6.88
CA ILE A 178 10.22 10.07 6.55
C ILE A 178 10.97 10.45 7.83
N LEU A 179 10.30 11.13 8.77
CA LEU A 179 10.93 11.56 10.01
C LEU A 179 11.34 10.38 10.89
N GLY A 180 10.52 9.33 10.98
CA GLY A 180 10.86 8.12 11.74
C GLY A 180 12.06 7.35 11.16
N ILE A 181 12.25 7.39 9.83
CA ILE A 181 13.41 6.75 9.19
C ILE A 181 14.69 7.57 9.38
N PHE A 182 14.62 8.90 9.25
CA PHE A 182 15.80 9.76 9.20
C PHE A 182 16.18 10.43 10.53
N ILE A 183 15.23 10.63 11.45
CA ILE A 183 15.43 11.35 12.71
C ILE A 183 15.27 10.38 13.88
N LYS A 184 16.39 10.07 14.55
CA LYS A 184 16.43 9.23 15.76
C LYS A 184 15.63 9.80 16.93
N ARG A 185 15.41 11.11 16.94
CA ARG A 185 14.75 11.82 18.05
C ARG A 185 13.22 11.70 18.02
N VAL A 186 12.62 11.24 16.92
CA VAL A 186 11.16 11.09 16.81
C VAL A 186 10.70 9.98 17.74
N ASN A 187 9.70 10.28 18.57
CA ASN A 187 9.13 9.34 19.52
C ASN A 187 7.64 9.07 19.24
N GLU A 188 7.08 8.06 19.92
CA GLU A 188 5.67 7.67 19.81
C GLU A 188 4.69 8.85 20.03
N PRO A 189 4.79 9.66 21.10
CA PRO A 189 3.85 10.77 21.30
C PRO A 189 4.00 11.87 20.25
N GLY A 190 5.22 12.18 19.80
CA GLY A 190 5.43 13.14 18.71
C GLY A 190 4.83 12.67 17.39
N ALA A 191 5.02 11.39 17.05
CA ALA A 191 4.40 10.78 15.88
C ALA A 191 2.86 10.77 15.98
N PHE A 192 2.30 10.39 17.13
CA PHE A 192 0.85 10.34 17.34
C PHE A 192 0.20 11.73 17.21
N TRP A 193 0.70 12.72 17.94
CA TRP A 193 0.12 14.08 17.91
C TRP A 193 0.40 14.79 16.59
N GLY A 194 1.57 14.57 15.98
CA GLY A 194 1.86 15.03 14.62
C GLY A 194 0.85 14.50 13.62
N LEU A 195 0.58 13.19 13.67
CA LEU A 195 -0.39 12.55 12.76
C LEU A 195 -1.79 13.10 12.99
N LEU A 196 -2.21 13.18 14.25
CA LEU A 196 -3.54 13.60 14.63
C LEU A 196 -3.81 15.03 14.17
N ILE A 197 -2.91 15.98 14.49
CA ILE A 197 -3.05 17.39 14.10
C ILE A 197 -3.01 17.52 12.57
N GLY A 198 -2.07 16.84 11.90
CA GLY A 198 -1.98 16.84 10.44
C GLY A 198 -3.24 16.31 9.77
N LEU A 199 -3.79 15.18 10.25
CA LEU A 199 -5.03 14.61 9.72
C LEU A 199 -6.24 15.50 10.01
N VAL A 200 -6.33 16.11 11.19
CA VAL A 200 -7.43 17.05 11.50
C VAL A 200 -7.41 18.24 10.56
N VAL A 201 -6.24 18.88 10.36
CA VAL A 201 -6.11 20.01 9.43
C VAL A 201 -6.42 19.60 7.99
N GLY A 202 -5.95 18.42 7.56
CA GLY A 202 -6.28 17.86 6.25
C GLY A 202 -7.78 17.59 6.06
N LEU A 203 -8.43 16.99 7.07
CA LEU A 203 -9.87 16.73 7.05
C LEU A 203 -10.69 18.03 7.08
N THR A 204 -10.27 19.04 7.83
CA THR A 204 -10.91 20.36 7.80
C THR A 204 -10.86 20.95 6.38
N ARG A 205 -9.70 20.88 5.71
CA ARG A 205 -9.56 21.34 4.31
C ARG A 205 -10.47 20.54 3.35
N MET A 206 -10.56 19.23 3.53
CA MET A 206 -11.42 18.35 2.74
C MET A 206 -12.91 18.69 2.92
N ILE A 207 -13.35 18.89 4.16
CA ILE A 207 -14.74 19.27 4.47
C ILE A 207 -15.03 20.66 3.88
N MET A 208 -14.11 21.60 3.99
CA MET A 208 -14.29 22.93 3.39
C MET A 208 -14.43 22.87 1.87
N ASP A 209 -13.64 22.05 1.17
CA ASP A 209 -13.80 21.86 -0.29
C ASP A 209 -15.15 21.23 -0.66
N PHE A 210 -15.68 20.37 0.20
CA PHE A 210 -16.98 19.74 -0.03
C PHE A 210 -18.14 20.72 0.19
N VAL A 211 -18.03 21.59 1.21
CA VAL A 211 -19.03 22.61 1.54
C VAL A 211 -18.99 23.78 0.55
N TYR A 212 -17.79 24.29 0.25
CA TYR A 212 -17.57 25.43 -0.62
C TYR A 212 -17.12 24.97 -2.01
N ARG A 213 -18.10 24.62 -2.84
CA ARG A 213 -17.85 24.14 -4.21
C ARG A 213 -17.22 25.23 -5.07
N ALA A 214 -16.42 24.80 -6.04
CA ALA A 214 -15.92 25.72 -7.06
C ALA A 214 -17.11 26.28 -7.85
N PRO A 215 -17.26 27.61 -7.94
CA PRO A 215 -18.31 28.24 -8.74
C PRO A 215 -18.07 28.00 -10.23
N ASN A 216 -19.13 28.14 -11.03
CA ASN A 216 -18.99 28.05 -12.48
C ASN A 216 -18.21 29.25 -13.02
N CYS A 217 -17.62 29.11 -14.21
CA CYS A 217 -16.94 30.19 -14.90
C CYS A 217 -17.88 31.40 -15.06
N GLY A 218 -17.55 32.53 -14.40
CA GLY A 218 -18.32 33.77 -14.48
C GLY A 218 -19.21 34.09 -13.27
N GLU A 219 -19.28 33.21 -12.27
CA GLU A 219 -19.99 33.46 -11.01
C GLU A 219 -19.06 34.03 -9.91
N GLU A 220 -19.62 34.77 -8.95
CA GLU A 220 -18.86 35.29 -7.82
C GLU A 220 -18.35 34.15 -6.91
N ASP A 221 -17.05 34.18 -6.62
CA ASP A 221 -16.40 33.15 -5.82
C ASP A 221 -16.61 33.40 -4.32
N THR A 222 -17.55 32.67 -3.73
CA THR A 222 -17.91 32.71 -2.31
C THR A 222 -16.97 31.88 -1.41
N ARG A 223 -15.95 31.23 -1.98
CA ARG A 223 -15.01 30.40 -1.21
C ARG A 223 -14.13 31.26 -0.30
N PRO A 224 -13.80 30.77 0.91
CA PRO A 224 -12.86 31.46 1.80
C PRO A 224 -11.49 31.64 1.12
N SER A 225 -10.78 32.72 1.45
CA SER A 225 -9.50 33.11 0.80
C SER A 225 -8.43 32.01 0.82
N VAL A 226 -8.42 31.17 1.87
CA VAL A 226 -7.53 30.02 2.00
C VAL A 226 -7.82 28.95 0.93
N LEU A 227 -9.08 28.74 0.56
CA LEU A 227 -9.50 27.80 -0.49
C LEU A 227 -9.22 28.34 -1.88
N LYS A 228 -9.50 29.64 -2.08
CA LYS A 228 -9.37 30.30 -3.38
C LYS A 228 -7.91 30.45 -3.81
N ASN A 229 -7.04 30.84 -2.89
CA ASN A 229 -5.66 31.24 -3.23
C ASN A 229 -4.65 30.09 -3.12
N VAL A 230 -4.97 29.01 -2.39
CA VAL A 230 -4.04 27.90 -2.17
C VAL A 230 -4.52 26.64 -2.89
N HIS A 231 -3.86 26.33 -3.99
CA HIS A 231 -4.07 25.07 -4.71
C HIS A 231 -3.78 23.87 -3.79
N TYR A 232 -4.53 22.77 -3.97
CA TYR A 232 -4.41 21.57 -3.12
C TYR A 232 -2.98 21.00 -3.04
N LEU A 233 -2.15 21.19 -4.06
CA LEU A 233 -0.78 20.67 -4.12
C LEU A 233 0.16 21.49 -3.22
N TYR A 234 0.03 22.82 -3.22
CA TYR A 234 0.76 23.68 -2.29
C TYR A 234 0.31 23.44 -0.85
N PHE A 235 -1.01 23.25 -0.65
CA PHE A 235 -1.54 22.88 0.65
C PHE A 235 -0.94 21.55 1.16
N ALA A 236 -0.74 20.56 0.29
CA ALA A 236 -0.11 19.30 0.67
C ALA A 236 1.32 19.49 1.22
N ILE A 237 2.11 20.36 0.59
CA ILE A 237 3.48 20.70 1.04
C ILE A 237 3.43 21.43 2.38
N LEU A 238 2.52 22.38 2.55
CA LEU A 238 2.32 23.09 3.81
C LEU A 238 1.89 22.13 4.93
N LEU A 239 0.99 21.18 4.63
CA LEU A 239 0.50 20.18 5.57
C LEU A 239 1.61 19.20 5.99
N PHE A 240 2.45 18.79 5.04
CA PHE A 240 3.65 18.01 5.31
C PHE A 240 4.60 18.75 6.25
N GLY A 241 4.86 20.04 5.97
CA GLY A 241 5.71 20.90 6.80
C GLY A 241 5.16 21.07 8.21
N LEU A 242 3.87 21.41 8.33
CA LEU A 242 3.18 21.56 9.61
C LEU A 242 3.26 20.27 10.44
N THR A 243 2.92 19.14 9.85
CA THR A 243 2.99 17.83 10.54
C THR A 243 4.41 17.54 11.00
N SER A 244 5.41 17.87 10.18
CA SER A 244 6.81 17.67 10.51
C SER A 244 7.26 18.52 11.68
N VAL A 245 6.89 19.81 11.69
CA VAL A 245 7.21 20.73 12.79
C VAL A 245 6.57 20.26 14.09
N VAL A 246 5.27 19.93 14.08
CA VAL A 246 4.55 19.45 15.26
C VAL A 246 5.19 18.17 15.81
N CYS A 247 5.49 17.21 14.93
CA CYS A 247 6.13 15.96 15.31
C CYS A 247 7.50 16.20 15.97
N ILE A 248 8.35 17.05 15.39
CA ILE A 248 9.68 17.35 15.92
C ILE A 248 9.58 18.09 17.26
N VAL A 249 8.73 19.12 17.36
CA VAL A 249 8.58 19.92 18.59
C VAL A 249 8.12 19.03 19.76
N ILE A 250 7.07 18.25 19.57
CA ILE A 250 6.55 17.35 20.61
C ILE A 250 7.58 16.25 20.95
N SER A 251 8.29 15.74 19.94
CA SER A 251 9.35 14.75 20.16
C SER A 251 10.52 15.31 20.98
N LEU A 252 10.87 16.59 20.79
CA LEU A 252 11.90 17.27 21.56
C LEU A 252 11.46 17.56 22.99
N CYS A 253 10.18 17.91 23.20
CA CYS A 253 9.60 18.18 24.51
C CYS A 253 9.33 16.91 25.34
N THR A 254 9.34 15.72 24.74
CA THR A 254 9.04 14.46 25.41
C THR A 254 10.31 13.62 25.60
N LYS A 255 10.25 12.61 26.50
CA LYS A 255 11.37 11.72 26.79
C LYS A 255 11.86 11.04 25.51
N ALA A 256 13.18 11.00 25.33
CA ALA A 256 13.81 10.30 24.22
C ALA A 256 13.74 8.79 24.42
N ILE A 257 13.58 8.06 23.31
CA ILE A 257 13.66 6.60 23.29
C ILE A 257 15.13 6.19 23.53
N PRO A 258 15.41 5.19 24.38
CA PRO A 258 16.77 4.72 24.64
C PRO A 258 17.42 4.15 23.37
N ASP A 259 18.71 4.43 23.16
CA ASP A 259 19.46 4.05 21.94
C ASP A 259 19.50 2.53 21.67
N GLU A 260 19.29 1.71 22.70
CA GLU A 260 19.24 0.24 22.59
C GLU A 260 18.02 -0.23 21.76
N GLU A 261 16.88 0.44 21.89
CA GLU A 261 15.65 0.10 21.15
C GLU A 261 15.66 0.65 19.71
N LEU A 262 16.59 1.55 19.37
CA LEU A 262 16.73 2.12 18.03
C LEU A 262 17.54 1.26 17.05
N GLY A 263 18.06 0.11 17.49
CA GLY A 263 18.83 -0.80 16.65
C GLY A 263 18.07 -1.20 15.38
N ARG A 264 18.68 -0.97 14.21
CA ARG A 264 18.15 -1.32 12.87
C ARG A 264 16.83 -0.64 12.43
N MET A 265 16.27 0.26 13.24
CA MET A 265 15.01 0.95 12.94
C MET A 265 15.18 2.21 12.09
N THR A 266 16.28 2.96 12.28
CA THR A 266 16.56 4.20 11.54
C THR A 266 17.63 4.00 10.48
N TRP A 267 17.67 4.87 9.48
CA TRP A 267 18.69 4.83 8.41
C TRP A 267 20.12 4.82 8.97
N TRP A 268 20.34 5.56 10.05
CA TRP A 268 21.64 5.70 10.72
C TRP A 268 21.99 4.49 11.58
N THR A 269 21.01 3.78 12.14
CA THR A 269 21.22 2.56 12.96
C THR A 269 21.09 1.25 12.18
N ARG A 270 20.87 1.29 10.85
CA ARG A 270 20.67 0.09 10.00
C ARG A 270 21.77 -0.97 10.07
N LYS A 271 23.03 -0.56 10.26
CA LYS A 271 24.21 -1.44 10.33
C LYS A 271 24.60 -1.83 11.76
N ARG A 272 23.90 -1.31 12.77
CA ARG A 272 24.21 -1.58 14.17
C ARG A 272 23.68 -2.98 14.51
N SER A 273 24.59 -3.91 14.70
CA SER A 273 24.32 -5.29 15.14
C SER A 273 24.57 -5.39 16.64
N ASP A 274 23.79 -4.66 17.46
CA ASP A 274 23.80 -4.96 18.90
C ASP A 274 22.98 -6.24 19.13
N GLN A 275 23.71 -7.36 19.17
CA GLN A 275 23.26 -8.62 19.73
C GLN A 275 23.24 -8.50 21.25
N THR A 276 22.21 -7.92 21.88
CA THR A 276 22.01 -8.16 23.33
C THR A 276 20.57 -8.04 23.85
N THR A 277 19.58 -7.88 22.98
CA THR A 277 18.20 -8.13 23.39
C THR A 277 17.46 -8.83 22.26
N PRO A 278 16.93 -10.06 22.45
CA PRO A 278 15.90 -10.54 21.55
C PRO A 278 14.82 -9.47 21.52
N ILE A 279 14.41 -9.10 20.31
CA ILE A 279 13.38 -8.11 20.01
C ILE A 279 12.26 -8.22 21.06
N LYS A 280 12.23 -7.28 22.02
CA LYS A 280 11.10 -7.07 22.92
C LYS A 280 9.92 -6.39 22.22
N CYS A 281 10.01 -6.18 20.89
CA CYS A 281 8.82 -6.18 20.03
C CYS A 281 8.34 -7.63 19.81
N GLU A 282 8.20 -8.36 20.91
CA GLU A 282 7.01 -9.15 21.06
C GLU A 282 5.87 -8.15 20.94
N MET A 283 5.29 -8.02 19.75
CA MET A 283 3.84 -7.85 19.73
C MET A 283 3.34 -8.88 20.74
N ASP A 284 2.51 -8.45 21.68
CA ASP A 284 1.62 -9.26 22.50
C ASP A 284 0.71 -10.13 21.59
N LEU A 285 1.32 -11.01 20.80
CA LEU A 285 0.78 -11.99 19.89
C LEU A 285 1.39 -13.37 20.14
N THR A 286 2.51 -13.46 20.89
CA THR A 286 3.12 -14.72 21.33
C THR A 286 2.92 -15.04 22.82
N LYS A 287 2.42 -14.10 23.64
CA LYS A 287 1.95 -14.43 25.00
C LYS A 287 0.67 -15.27 25.04
N ASP A 288 -0.04 -15.37 23.92
CA ASP A 288 -1.29 -16.15 23.82
C ASP A 288 -1.11 -17.54 23.17
N VAL A 289 0.12 -17.98 22.86
CA VAL A 289 0.37 -19.34 22.36
C VAL A 289 1.51 -20.02 23.12
N ALA A 290 1.36 -20.16 24.43
CA ALA A 290 2.15 -21.15 25.18
C ALA A 290 1.47 -21.55 26.49
N VAL A 291 0.42 -22.38 26.43
CA VAL A 291 0.15 -23.38 27.47
C VAL A 291 -0.42 -24.66 26.85
N LEU A 292 0.41 -25.69 26.76
CA LEU A 292 0.03 -27.06 27.15
C LEU A 292 1.31 -27.75 27.67
N PRO A 293 1.22 -28.54 28.76
CA PRO A 293 2.29 -28.62 29.76
C PRO A 293 3.33 -29.70 29.47
N SER A 294 4.47 -29.45 30.13
CA SER A 294 5.64 -30.28 30.41
C SER A 294 5.41 -31.77 30.69
N THR A 295 6.35 -32.60 30.25
CA THR A 295 7.20 -33.41 31.16
C THR A 295 8.56 -33.68 30.50
N VAL A 296 9.63 -33.46 31.27
CA VAL A 296 11.05 -33.67 30.94
C VAL A 296 11.47 -35.05 31.46
N PRO A 297 12.53 -35.68 30.93
CA PRO A 297 13.69 -35.86 31.80
C PRO A 297 15.03 -35.44 31.16
N PRO A 298 16.04 -35.14 31.98
CA PRO A 298 17.25 -34.41 31.60
C PRO A 298 18.39 -35.37 31.21
N ILE A 299 19.21 -35.02 30.22
CA ILE A 299 20.48 -35.72 29.98
C ILE A 299 21.59 -34.71 29.65
N GLU A 300 22.47 -34.58 30.66
CA GLU A 300 23.94 -34.43 30.70
C GLU A 300 24.75 -33.60 29.68
N LYS A 301 25.82 -33.01 30.24
CA LYS A 301 26.82 -32.13 29.62
C LYS A 301 28.00 -32.91 29.01
N GLU A 302 28.69 -32.21 28.10
CA GLU A 302 30.09 -32.34 27.61
C GLU A 302 30.38 -33.15 26.33
N PRO A 303 31.50 -32.89 25.60
CA PRO A 303 32.31 -31.67 25.45
C PRO A 303 32.58 -31.27 23.98
N GLU A 304 33.35 -30.20 23.81
CA GLU A 304 33.80 -29.55 22.57
C GLU A 304 34.50 -30.46 21.54
N GLY A 305 34.41 -30.03 20.26
CA GLY A 305 35.46 -30.26 19.27
C GLY A 305 35.08 -31.11 18.06
N ARG A 306 34.64 -30.47 16.96
CA ARG A 306 35.03 -30.89 15.61
C ARG A 306 34.78 -29.80 14.55
N LEU A 307 35.81 -29.56 13.75
CA LEU A 307 35.88 -28.67 12.60
C LEU A 307 35.46 -29.44 11.31
N ILE A 308 34.95 -28.70 10.30
CA ILE A 308 34.89 -28.98 8.83
C ILE A 308 33.68 -29.82 8.31
N PRO A 309 33.09 -29.60 7.09
CA PRO A 309 33.28 -28.54 6.06
C PRO A 309 32.01 -27.77 5.62
N GLU A 310 32.22 -26.69 4.84
CA GLU A 310 31.23 -26.11 3.91
C GLU A 310 30.62 -27.18 3.00
N ILE A 311 29.28 -27.24 2.95
CA ILE A 311 28.54 -28.05 1.97
C ILE A 311 27.94 -27.09 0.94
N GLU A 312 28.46 -27.19 -0.28
CA GLU A 312 27.84 -26.64 -1.48
C GLU A 312 26.43 -27.21 -1.65
N ILE A 313 25.44 -26.35 -1.82
CA ILE A 313 24.07 -26.76 -2.13
C ILE A 313 24.04 -27.13 -3.62
N GLN A 314 24.06 -28.43 -3.91
CA GLN A 314 23.54 -28.99 -5.15
C GLN A 314 22.01 -28.99 -5.10
N ASP A 315 21.39 -28.33 -6.08
CA ASP A 315 19.97 -28.50 -6.43
C ASP A 315 19.73 -29.96 -6.83
N ASN A 316 19.09 -30.73 -5.95
CA ASN A 316 18.12 -31.80 -6.24
C ASN A 316 17.91 -32.68 -5.01
N GLY A 317 16.67 -32.77 -4.53
CA GLY A 317 16.32 -33.74 -3.49
C GLY A 317 15.00 -33.44 -2.81
N SER A 318 13.95 -34.11 -3.28
CA SER A 318 12.66 -34.23 -2.60
C SER A 318 12.83 -34.71 -1.15
N VAL A 319 12.47 -33.88 -0.18
CA VAL A 319 12.42 -34.28 1.23
C VAL A 319 11.08 -34.98 1.50
N GLN A 320 11.17 -36.28 1.79
CA GLN A 320 10.07 -37.12 2.27
C GLN A 320 9.81 -36.80 3.74
N GLY A 321 8.74 -36.05 4.02
CA GLY A 321 8.20 -35.87 5.36
C GLY A 321 7.19 -36.97 5.70
N GLU A 322 7.38 -37.60 6.86
CA GLU A 322 6.51 -38.62 7.46
C GLU A 322 5.06 -38.11 7.59
N LYS A 323 4.11 -38.79 6.94
CA LYS A 323 2.68 -38.46 6.98
C LYS A 323 2.00 -39.22 8.12
N THR A 324 1.70 -38.55 9.23
CA THR A 324 0.72 -39.07 10.20
C THR A 324 -0.69 -38.77 9.69
N ARG A 325 -1.41 -39.81 9.27
CA ARG A 325 -2.75 -39.73 8.68
C ARG A 325 -3.80 -39.83 9.79
N SER A 326 -4.44 -38.71 10.15
CA SER A 326 -5.67 -38.72 10.95
C SER A 326 -6.87 -38.47 10.02
N ASP A 327 -7.51 -39.53 9.57
CA ASP A 327 -8.72 -39.47 8.75
C ASP A 327 -9.95 -39.17 9.65
N THR A 328 -10.39 -37.90 9.73
CA THR A 328 -11.75 -37.56 10.21
C THR A 328 -12.67 -37.29 9.02
N SER A 329 -13.66 -38.16 8.85
CA SER A 329 -14.70 -38.07 7.81
C SER A 329 -15.60 -36.85 8.05
N HIS A 330 -15.37 -35.75 7.33
CA HIS A 330 -16.25 -34.58 7.35
C HIS A 330 -17.40 -34.72 6.33
N SER A 331 -18.63 -34.46 6.79
CA SER A 331 -19.86 -34.41 5.99
C SER A 331 -19.74 -33.47 4.78
N CYS A 332 -20.42 -33.77 3.67
CA CYS A 332 -20.36 -33.02 2.40
C CYS A 332 -20.68 -31.52 2.58
N TRP A 333 -21.59 -31.18 3.50
CA TRP A 333 -21.92 -29.81 3.87
C TRP A 333 -20.80 -29.09 4.63
N ALA A 334 -20.07 -29.81 5.48
CA ALA A 334 -18.89 -29.26 6.13
C ALA A 334 -17.78 -29.01 5.10
N LYS A 335 -17.62 -29.89 4.09
CA LYS A 335 -16.67 -29.67 2.98
C LYS A 335 -17.04 -28.45 2.14
N LEU A 336 -18.33 -28.25 1.84
CA LEU A 336 -18.81 -27.03 1.18
C LEU A 336 -18.59 -25.78 2.02
N TYR A 337 -18.81 -25.85 3.33
CA TYR A 337 -18.53 -24.75 4.26
C TYR A 337 -17.03 -24.44 4.36
N PHE A 338 -16.17 -25.46 4.45
CA PHE A 338 -14.71 -25.30 4.47
C PHE A 338 -14.17 -24.79 3.14
N TRP A 339 -14.72 -25.25 2.02
CA TRP A 339 -14.41 -24.75 0.68
C TRP A 339 -14.85 -23.30 0.49
N PHE A 340 -16.08 -22.97 0.91
CA PHE A 340 -16.58 -21.60 0.89
C PHE A 340 -15.77 -20.69 1.79
N CYS A 341 -15.37 -21.15 3.00
CA CYS A 341 -14.52 -20.39 3.92
C CYS A 341 -13.04 -20.34 3.50
N GLY A 342 -12.63 -21.10 2.48
CA GLY A 342 -11.24 -21.12 2.00
C GLY A 342 -10.24 -21.75 2.98
N ILE A 343 -10.72 -22.61 3.89
CA ILE A 343 -9.86 -23.32 4.83
C ILE A 343 -9.22 -24.48 4.07
N SER A 344 -7.99 -24.29 3.61
CA SER A 344 -7.17 -25.39 3.11
C SER A 344 -6.76 -26.27 4.28
N THR A 345 -7.24 -27.52 4.32
CA THR A 345 -6.70 -28.62 5.14
C THR A 345 -5.32 -29.07 4.64
N GLN A 346 -4.43 -28.11 4.36
CA GLN A 346 -3.01 -28.41 4.19
C GLN A 346 -2.44 -28.54 5.61
N PRO A 347 -1.76 -29.64 5.95
CA PRO A 347 -1.07 -29.72 7.23
C PRO A 347 -0.09 -28.54 7.30
N ASN A 348 -0.23 -27.70 8.33
CA ASN A 348 0.76 -26.68 8.63
C ASN A 348 2.10 -27.41 8.85
N VAL A 349 2.97 -27.37 7.85
CA VAL A 349 4.32 -27.92 7.96
C VAL A 349 5.02 -27.06 9.01
N LYS A 350 5.04 -27.56 10.26
CA LYS A 350 5.78 -26.94 11.34
C LYS A 350 7.27 -27.11 11.01
N MET A 351 7.85 -26.13 10.33
CA MET A 351 9.29 -26.07 10.13
C MET A 351 9.99 -26.12 11.50
N SER A 352 11.16 -26.75 11.57
CA SER A 352 11.96 -26.77 12.80
C SER A 352 12.26 -25.34 13.25
N LYS A 353 12.34 -25.09 14.56
CA LYS A 353 12.62 -23.74 15.11
C LYS A 353 13.92 -23.14 14.54
N GLU A 354 14.91 -23.98 14.23
CA GLU A 354 16.16 -23.57 13.60
C GLU A 354 15.99 -23.14 12.14
N GLU A 355 15.13 -23.81 11.38
CA GLU A 355 14.84 -23.46 9.99
C GLU A 355 14.07 -22.14 9.90
N GLN A 356 13.12 -21.92 10.83
CA GLN A 356 12.40 -20.65 10.96
C GLN A 356 13.36 -19.51 11.27
N LEU A 357 14.29 -19.71 12.21
CA LEU A 357 15.30 -18.71 12.56
C LEU A 357 16.21 -18.41 11.36
N LYS A 358 16.73 -19.43 10.66
CA LYS A 358 17.56 -19.26 9.47
C LYS A 358 16.83 -18.49 8.37
N MET A 359 15.54 -18.78 8.18
CA MET A 359 14.70 -18.07 7.21
C MET A 359 14.47 -16.61 7.62
N GLN A 360 14.19 -16.33 8.89
CA GLN A 360 14.06 -14.96 9.40
C GLN A 360 15.36 -14.16 9.28
N ILE A 361 16.50 -14.76 9.61
CA ILE A 361 17.82 -14.14 9.44
C ILE A 361 18.07 -13.82 7.97
N LYS A 362 17.73 -14.75 7.06
CA LYS A 362 17.86 -14.56 5.62
C LYS A 362 16.97 -13.41 5.11
N LEU A 363 15.71 -13.34 5.56
CA LEU A 363 14.77 -12.26 5.20
C LEU A 363 15.19 -10.90 5.78
N THR A 364 15.85 -10.89 6.93
CA THR A 364 16.33 -9.67 7.62
C THR A 364 17.75 -9.28 7.19
N SER A 365 18.39 -10.07 6.31
CA SER A 365 19.74 -9.78 5.82
C SER A 365 19.71 -8.61 4.82
N ILE A 366 20.59 -7.63 5.05
CA ILE A 366 20.75 -6.43 4.20
C ILE A 366 21.92 -6.64 3.21
N GLU A 367 22.58 -7.81 3.26
CA GLU A 367 23.74 -8.11 2.43
C GLU A 367 23.33 -8.32 0.96
N GLU A 368 24.11 -7.72 0.07
CA GLU A 368 23.87 -7.78 -1.37
C GLU A 368 25.14 -8.21 -2.09
N LYS A 369 24.97 -9.00 -3.15
CA LYS A 369 26.07 -9.30 -4.07
C LYS A 369 26.52 -8.01 -4.77
N PRO A 370 27.84 -7.73 -4.85
CA PRO A 370 28.35 -6.44 -5.32
C PRO A 370 27.97 -6.12 -6.77
N LEU A 371 27.94 -7.14 -7.66
CA LEU A 371 27.53 -6.97 -9.05
C LEU A 371 26.08 -6.47 -9.16
N TRP A 372 25.13 -7.17 -8.52
CA TRP A 372 23.71 -6.81 -8.59
C TRP A 372 23.39 -5.48 -7.91
N ARG A 373 24.11 -5.14 -6.84
CA ARG A 373 24.03 -3.82 -6.22
C ARG A 373 24.39 -2.72 -7.20
N ASN A 374 25.52 -2.86 -7.89
CA ASN A 374 26.01 -1.86 -8.84
C ASN A 374 25.07 -1.74 -10.05
N VAL A 375 24.61 -2.87 -10.61
CA VAL A 375 23.63 -2.88 -11.71
C VAL A 375 22.34 -2.17 -11.33
N CYS A 376 21.79 -2.45 -10.14
CA CYS A 376 20.57 -1.78 -9.67
C CYS A 376 20.81 -0.28 -9.48
N ASN A 377 21.92 0.11 -8.85
CA ASN A 377 22.22 1.52 -8.60
C ASN A 377 22.41 2.33 -9.90
N VAL A 378 23.12 1.77 -10.89
CA VAL A 378 23.28 2.42 -12.21
C VAL A 378 21.94 2.62 -12.89
N ASN A 379 21.11 1.57 -12.94
CA ASN A 379 19.77 1.68 -13.54
C ASN A 379 18.86 2.66 -12.79
N ALA A 380 18.98 2.75 -11.46
CA ALA A 380 18.25 3.74 -10.68
C ALA A 380 18.67 5.17 -11.03
N ILE A 381 19.97 5.43 -11.23
CA ILE A 381 20.48 6.75 -11.65
C ILE A 381 19.97 7.10 -13.05
N ILE A 382 20.02 6.16 -14.00
CA ILE A 382 19.51 6.36 -15.36
C ILE A 382 18.01 6.68 -15.32
N LEU A 383 17.23 5.92 -14.56
CA LEU A 383 15.80 6.15 -14.39
C LEU A 383 15.52 7.54 -13.80
N LEU A 384 16.28 7.97 -12.79
CA LEU A 384 16.13 9.31 -12.21
C LEU A 384 16.47 10.40 -13.23
N ALA A 385 17.55 10.25 -14.00
CA ALA A 385 17.93 11.19 -15.04
C ALA A 385 16.85 11.32 -16.13
N ILE A 386 16.27 10.20 -16.58
CA ILE A 386 15.16 10.19 -17.53
C ILE A 386 13.94 10.90 -16.95
N ASN A 387 13.57 10.62 -15.69
CA ASN A 387 12.43 11.28 -15.06
C ASN A 387 12.64 12.79 -14.91
N VAL A 388 13.84 13.23 -14.52
CA VAL A 388 14.18 14.66 -14.42
C VAL A 388 14.11 15.32 -15.80
N PHE A 389 14.64 14.67 -16.84
CA PHE A 389 14.55 15.15 -18.22
C PHE A 389 13.10 15.26 -18.71
N LEU A 390 12.31 14.20 -18.54
CA LEU A 390 10.89 14.20 -18.93
C LEU A 390 10.11 15.27 -18.18
N TRP A 391 10.36 15.43 -16.89
CA TRP A 391 9.71 16.46 -16.09
C TRP A 391 10.15 17.87 -16.51
N GLY A 392 11.43 18.11 -16.78
CA GLY A 392 11.91 19.43 -17.22
C GLY A 392 11.55 19.79 -18.67
N TYR A 393 11.31 18.81 -19.53
CA TYR A 393 10.94 19.03 -20.93
C TYR A 393 9.42 19.10 -21.15
N PHE A 394 8.64 18.24 -20.47
CA PHE A 394 7.19 18.15 -20.64
C PHE A 394 6.37 18.74 -19.49
N GLY A 395 6.96 18.91 -18.31
CA GLY A 395 6.33 19.54 -17.14
C GLY A 395 6.62 21.02 -17.09
#